data_AF-A0A1G3A7C7-F1
#
_entry.id   AF-A0A1G3A7C7-F1
#
_cell.length_a   1.000
_cell.length_b   1.000
_cell.length_c   1.000
_cell.angle_alpha   90.00
_cell.angle_beta   90.00
_cell.angle_gamma   90.00
#
_symmetry.space_group_name_H-M   'P 1'
#
loop_
_entity.id
_entity.type
_entity.pdbx_description
1 polymer ?
#
loop_
_entity_poly.entity_id
_entity_poly.type
_entity_poly.pdbx_seq_one_letter_code
_entity_poly.pdbx_strand_id
1 'polypeptide(L)'
;MLLFKKKFLPAIRRGEKTQTIRLWKRRRLRSGQRSYIPGAGYIRVVTVEEVELDNLTDDDARLDGFDTAEALHAEISRLYPQPVVAECKAYRVVFELLPADEQDRQAKAST
;
A
#
# COMPACT_ATOMS: atom_id res chain seq x y z
N MET A 1 0.24 8.49 -6.81
CA MET A 1 1.54 7.89 -6.46
C MET A 1 1.49 7.36 -5.03
N LEU A 2 2.05 6.18 -4.78
CA LEU A 2 2.25 5.62 -3.44
C LEU A 2 3.75 5.58 -3.12
N LEU A 3 4.12 6.00 -1.91
CA LEU A 3 5.51 6.04 -1.46
C LEU A 3 5.78 4.91 -0.46
N PHE A 4 6.89 4.20 -0.67
CA PHE A 4 7.32 3.10 0.17
C PHE A 4 8.78 3.30 0.60
N LYS A 5 9.12 2.77 1.78
CA LYS A 5 10.53 2.66 2.21
C LYS A 5 11.27 1.73 1.26
N LYS A 6 12.55 2.02 1.00
CA LYS A 6 13.39 1.23 0.08
C LYS A 6 13.39 -0.27 0.39
N LYS A 7 13.34 -0.65 1.67
CA LYS A 7 13.29 -2.06 2.12
C LYS A 7 12.13 -2.87 1.53
N PHE A 8 11.02 -2.22 1.17
CA PHE A 8 9.84 -2.88 0.62
C PHE A 8 9.86 -3.03 -0.90
N LEU A 9 10.73 -2.30 -1.61
CA LEU A 9 10.75 -2.31 -3.08
C LEU A 9 11.07 -3.70 -3.66
N PRO A 10 12.02 -4.49 -3.12
CA PRO A 10 12.24 -5.85 -3.63
C PRO A 10 11.01 -6.74 -3.52
N ALA A 11 10.32 -6.73 -2.37
CA ALA A 11 9.11 -7.53 -2.15
C ALA A 11 7.95 -7.10 -3.06
N ILE A 12 7.77 -5.79 -3.28
CA ILE A 12 6.76 -5.26 -4.21
C ILE A 12 7.06 -5.72 -5.65
N ARG A 13 8.33 -5.64 -6.09
CA ARG A 13 8.75 -6.08 -7.42
C ARG A 13 8.54 -7.57 -7.65
N ARG A 14 8.68 -8.39 -6.60
CA ARG A 14 8.42 -9.84 -6.63
C ARG A 14 6.95 -10.21 -6.46
N GLY A 15 6.06 -9.24 -6.20
CA GLY A 15 4.64 -9.50 -5.94
C GLY A 15 4.37 -10.16 -4.58
N GLU A 16 5.34 -10.15 -3.66
CA GLU A 16 5.18 -10.68 -2.29
C GLU A 16 4.42 -9.68 -1.41
N LYS A 17 4.70 -8.38 -1.61
CA LYS A 17 4.00 -7.30 -0.93
C LYS A 17 2.97 -6.69 -1.89
N THR A 18 1.71 -7.03 -1.66
CA THR A 18 0.57 -6.67 -2.52
C THR A 18 -0.43 -5.77 -1.82
N GLN A 19 -0.21 -5.41 -0.56
CA GLN A 19 -1.06 -4.43 0.13
C GLN A 19 -0.29 -3.40 0.94
N THR A 20 -1.01 -2.37 1.37
CA THR A 20 -0.53 -1.39 2.33
C THR A 20 -1.67 -0.79 3.14
N ILE A 21 -1.46 -0.60 4.44
CA ILE A 21 -2.34 0.18 5.31
C ILE A 21 -1.95 1.65 5.26
N ARG A 22 -2.92 2.54 5.02
CA ARG A 22 -2.73 3.98 4.93
C ARG A 22 -3.75 4.73 5.78
N LEU A 23 -3.27 5.65 6.60
CA LEU A 23 -4.13 6.53 7.38
C LEU A 23 -4.39 7.83 6.61
N TRP A 24 -5.66 8.09 6.31
CA TRP A 24 -6.09 9.31 5.63
C TRP A 24 -7.40 9.84 6.22
N LYS A 25 -7.61 11.17 6.20
CA LYS A 25 -8.89 11.78 6.58
C LYS A 25 -10.04 11.34 5.68
N ARG A 26 -9.75 11.04 4.41
CA ARG A 26 -10.71 10.56 3.39
C ARG A 26 -10.01 9.61 2.43
N ARG A 27 -10.75 8.68 1.83
CA ARG A 27 -10.24 7.72 0.84
C ARG A 27 -9.58 8.45 -0.35
N ARG A 28 -8.27 8.21 -0.58
CA ARG A 28 -7.48 8.91 -1.62
C ARG A 28 -7.29 8.13 -2.92
N LEU A 29 -7.57 6.82 -2.91
CA LEU A 29 -7.45 5.93 -4.07
C LEU A 29 -8.79 5.25 -4.33
N ARG A 30 -8.97 4.70 -5.54
CA ARG A 30 -10.15 3.93 -5.92
C ARG A 30 -9.74 2.60 -6.55
N SER A 31 -10.55 1.57 -6.38
CA SER A 31 -10.42 0.30 -7.10
C SER A 31 -10.37 0.55 -8.61
N GLY A 32 -9.53 -0.21 -9.32
CA GLY A 32 -9.28 -0.08 -10.76
C GLY A 32 -8.37 1.10 -11.16
N GLN A 33 -8.08 2.04 -10.25
CA GLN A 33 -7.20 3.17 -10.55
C GLN A 33 -5.76 2.69 -10.76
N ARG A 34 -5.08 3.25 -11.77
CA ARG A 34 -3.62 3.10 -11.92
C ARG A 34 -2.87 4.10 -11.04
N SER A 35 -1.78 3.66 -10.44
CA SER A 35 -0.88 4.51 -9.67
C SER A 35 0.57 4.14 -9.97
N TYR A 36 1.51 4.84 -9.34
CA TYR A 36 2.94 4.62 -9.52
C TYR A 36 3.60 4.49 -8.15
N ILE A 37 4.54 3.56 -8.05
CA ILE A 37 5.44 3.40 -6.90
C ILE A 37 6.86 3.69 -7.40
N PRO A 38 7.47 4.80 -6.95
CA PRO A 38 8.86 5.11 -7.29
C PRO A 38 9.80 3.96 -6.91
N GLY A 39 10.55 3.49 -7.90
CA GLY A 39 11.46 2.37 -7.73
C GLY A 39 10.80 0.99 -7.84
N ALA A 40 9.50 0.85 -8.08
CA ALA A 40 8.90 -0.45 -8.42
C ALA A 40 8.20 -0.45 -9.79
N GLY A 41 7.45 0.61 -10.10
CA GLY A 41 6.72 0.73 -11.36
C GLY A 41 5.26 1.16 -11.19
N TYR A 42 4.51 1.09 -12.28
CA TYR A 42 3.07 1.29 -12.28
C TYR A 42 2.34 0.11 -11.65
N ILE A 43 1.27 0.42 -10.93
CA ILE A 43 0.41 -0.57 -10.28
C ILE A 43 -1.04 -0.35 -10.71
N ARG A 44 -1.84 -1.40 -10.59
CA ARG A 44 -3.30 -1.32 -10.54
C ARG A 44 -3.74 -1.46 -9.09
N VAL A 45 -4.55 -0.53 -8.61
CA VAL A 45 -5.23 -0.66 -7.33
C VAL A 45 -6.38 -1.65 -7.51
N VAL A 46 -6.36 -2.76 -6.76
CA VAL A 46 -7.39 -3.80 -6.83
C VAL A 46 -8.57 -3.41 -5.96
N THR A 47 -8.32 -3.18 -4.66
CA THR A 47 -9.35 -2.73 -3.71
C THR A 47 -8.83 -1.62 -2.80
N VAL A 48 -9.77 -0.80 -2.30
CA VAL A 48 -9.52 0.20 -1.27
C VAL A 48 -10.67 0.18 -0.28
N GLU A 49 -10.40 -0.36 0.90
CA GLU A 49 -11.40 -0.62 1.94
C GLU A 49 -11.00 0.07 3.23
N GLU A 50 -11.98 0.60 3.96
CA GLU A 50 -11.76 1.09 5.32
C GLU A 50 -11.65 -0.12 6.26
N VAL A 51 -10.67 -0.10 7.14
CA VAL A 51 -10.40 -1.18 8.09
C VAL A 51 -10.18 -0.61 9.47
N GLU A 52 -10.54 -1.37 10.49
CA GLU A 52 -10.15 -1.07 11.87
C GLU A 52 -8.72 -1.56 12.10
N LEU A 53 -7.88 -0.71 12.69
CA LEU A 53 -6.48 -1.08 12.95
C LEU A 53 -6.42 -2.32 13.83
N ASP A 54 -7.23 -2.39 14.89
CA ASP A 54 -7.23 -3.50 15.86
C ASP A 54 -7.68 -4.85 15.26
N ASN A 55 -8.21 -4.85 14.03
CA ASN A 55 -8.62 -6.06 13.30
C ASN A 55 -7.57 -6.54 12.30
N LEU A 56 -6.39 -5.91 12.22
CA LEU A 56 -5.33 -6.35 11.33
C LEU A 56 -4.74 -7.68 11.78
N THR A 57 -4.58 -8.59 10.83
CA THR A 57 -4.12 -9.96 11.08
C THR A 57 -2.67 -10.16 10.66
N ASP A 58 -2.08 -11.31 11.01
CA ASP A 58 -0.76 -11.70 10.50
C ASP A 58 -0.74 -11.88 8.98
N ASP A 59 -1.85 -12.33 8.39
CA ASP A 59 -2.01 -12.37 6.94
C ASP A 59 -1.89 -10.96 6.35
N ASP A 60 -2.52 -9.97 7.01
CA ASP A 60 -2.43 -8.58 6.58
C ASP A 60 -1.01 -8.02 6.69
N ALA A 61 -0.34 -8.33 7.78
CA ALA A 61 1.06 -7.98 7.99
C ALA A 61 1.95 -8.53 6.89
N ARG A 62 1.83 -9.83 6.58
CA ARG A 62 2.62 -10.50 5.54
C ARG A 62 2.45 -9.85 4.18
N LEU A 63 1.21 -9.58 3.78
CA LEU A 63 0.92 -8.90 2.51
C LEU A 63 1.37 -7.42 2.52
N ASP A 64 1.52 -6.79 3.69
CA ASP A 64 2.11 -5.45 3.87
C ASP A 64 3.66 -5.53 4.08
N GLY A 65 4.27 -6.71 4.03
CA GLY A 65 5.71 -6.92 4.14
C GLY A 65 6.25 -6.90 5.57
N PHE A 66 5.45 -7.31 6.55
CA PHE A 66 5.80 -7.53 7.95
C PHE A 66 5.52 -8.98 8.33
N ASP A 67 6.24 -9.53 9.30
CA ASP A 67 6.06 -10.93 9.68
C ASP A 67 4.80 -11.16 10.54
N THR A 68 4.43 -10.19 11.38
CA THR A 68 3.28 -10.29 12.30
C THR A 68 2.47 -9.01 12.38
N ALA A 69 1.21 -9.12 12.81
CA ALA A 69 0.30 -8.01 13.05
C ALA A 69 0.91 -6.99 14.01
N GLU A 70 1.57 -7.45 15.09
CA GLU A 70 2.20 -6.56 16.07
C GLU A 70 3.30 -5.71 15.42
N ALA A 71 4.10 -6.29 14.52
CA ALA A 71 5.15 -5.56 13.80
C ALA A 71 4.56 -4.49 12.86
N LEU A 72 3.44 -4.80 12.19
CA LEU A 72 2.70 -3.84 11.38
C LEU A 72 2.13 -2.71 12.24
N HIS A 73 1.45 -3.04 13.34
CA HIS A 73 0.91 -2.07 14.29
C HIS A 73 1.98 -1.14 14.85
N ALA A 74 3.11 -1.68 15.30
CA ALA A 74 4.21 -0.89 15.82
C ALA A 74 4.75 0.11 14.78
N GLU A 75 4.86 -0.29 13.51
CA GLU A 75 5.27 0.61 12.44
C GLU A 75 4.19 1.67 12.15
N ILE A 76 2.90 1.32 12.16
CA ILE A 76 1.81 2.28 12.00
C ILE A 76 1.83 3.32 13.12
N SER A 77 1.92 2.90 14.39
CA SER A 77 2.01 3.81 15.54
C SER A 77 3.24 4.72 15.48
N ARG A 78 4.36 4.22 14.96
CA ARG A 78 5.57 5.01 14.77
C ARG A 78 5.45 6.05 13.66
N LEU A 79 4.70 5.75 12.60
CA LEU A 79 4.49 6.65 11.46
C LEU A 79 3.38 7.68 11.71
N TYR A 80 2.39 7.31 12.52
CA TYR A 80 1.18 8.10 12.77
C TYR A 80 0.95 8.21 14.29
N PRO A 81 1.45 9.28 14.93
CA PRO A 81 1.18 9.51 16.35
C PRO A 81 -0.32 9.71 16.62
N GLN A 82 -0.77 9.40 17.84
CA GLN A 82 -2.18 9.35 18.24
C GLN A 82 -3.09 10.49 17.74
N PRO A 83 -2.69 11.77 17.76
CA PRO A 83 -3.55 12.85 17.26
C PRO A 83 -3.93 12.68 15.79
N VAL A 84 -3.05 12.09 14.99
CA VAL A 84 -3.31 11.82 13.56
C VAL A 84 -4.26 10.64 13.38
N VAL A 85 -4.13 9.61 14.23
CA VAL A 85 -4.99 8.43 14.19
C VAL A 85 -6.44 8.80 14.51
N ALA A 86 -6.66 9.66 15.49
CA ALA A 86 -8.01 10.10 15.88
C ALA A 86 -8.75 10.88 14.76
N GLU A 87 -8.02 11.55 13.87
CA GLU A 87 -8.59 12.33 12.77
C GLU A 87 -8.62 11.58 11.43
N CYS A 88 -8.08 10.36 11.38
CA CYS A 88 -7.92 9.60 10.15
C CYS A 88 -8.65 8.26 10.24
N LYS A 89 -9.00 7.73 9.07
CA LYS A 89 -9.45 6.35 8.90
C LYS A 89 -8.29 5.55 8.32
N ALA A 90 -8.16 4.28 8.73
CA ALA A 90 -7.22 3.37 8.12
C ALA A 90 -7.86 2.75 6.86
N TYR A 91 -7.10 2.75 5.78
CA TYR A 91 -7.51 2.15 4.52
C TYR A 91 -6.53 1.06 4.12
N ARG A 92 -7.05 -0.13 3.89
CA ARG A 92 -6.32 -1.22 3.22
C ARG A 92 -6.37 -0.97 1.73
N VAL A 93 -5.19 -0.85 1.12
CA VAL A 93 -5.03 -0.70 -0.33
C VAL A 93 -4.36 -1.95 -0.85
N VAL A 94 -5.12 -2.77 -1.58
CA VAL A 94 -4.58 -3.92 -2.32
C VAL A 94 -4.21 -3.47 -3.72
N PHE A 95 -3.05 -3.91 -4.20
CA PHE A 95 -2.53 -3.53 -5.50
C PHE A 95 -1.70 -4.64 -6.14
N GLU A 96 -1.62 -4.57 -7.46
CA GLU A 96 -0.80 -5.45 -8.28
C GLU A 96 0.15 -4.62 -9.12
N LEU A 97 1.40 -5.07 -9.25
CA LEU A 97 2.34 -4.47 -10.19
C LEU A 97 1.87 -4.80 -11.62
N LEU A 98 1.82 -3.80 -12.50
CA LEU A 98 1.46 -4.05 -13.89
C LEU A 98 2.52 -4.95 -14.56
N PRO A 99 2.11 -5.85 -15.47
CA PRO A 99 3.05 -6.66 -16.24
C PRO A 99 3.91 -5.77 -17.15
N ALA A 100 5.06 -6.30 -17.59
CA ALA A 100 6.09 -5.51 -18.30
C ALA A 100 5.58 -4.78 -19.54
N ASP A 101 4.71 -5.41 -20.33
CA ASP A 101 4.09 -4.82 -21.51
C ASP A 101 3.12 -3.68 -21.19
N GLU A 102 2.47 -3.71 -20.03
CA GLU A 102 1.64 -2.60 -19.52
C GLU A 102 2.49 -1.48 -18.90
N GLN A 103 3.64 -1.81 -18.28
CA GLN A 103 4.58 -0.80 -17.76
C GLN A 103 5.04 0.14 -18.88
N ASP A 104 5.48 -0.44 -20.01
CA ASP A 104 6.00 0.31 -21.15
C ASP A 104 4.93 1.21 -21.79
N ARG A 105 3.71 0.68 -21.93
CA ARG A 105 2.57 1.45 -22.45
C ARG A 105 2.26 2.65 -21.57
N GLN A 106 2.25 2.46 -20.24
CA GLN A 106 1.96 3.53 -19.30
C GLN A 106 3.06 4.58 -19.22
N ALA A 107 4.33 4.17 -19.32
CA ALA A 107 5.47 5.09 -19.38
C ALA A 107 5.40 6.00 -20.63
N LYS A 108 5.10 5.42 -21.81
CA LYS A 108 4.94 6.16 -23.06
C LYS A 108 3.77 7.14 -23.04
N ALA A 109 2.64 6.76 -22.42
CA ALA A 109 1.46 7.61 -22.32
C ALA A 109 1.61 8.78 -21.32
N SER A 110 2.67 8.79 -20.52
CA SER A 110 2.93 9.80 -19.49
C SER A 110 4.05 10.77 -19.89
N THR A 111 4.59 10.63 -21.11
CA THR A 111 5.61 11.50 -21.73
C THR A 111 4.92 12.42 -22.73
#